data_AF-A0A7K3XM55-F1
#
_entry.id   AF-A0A7K3XM55-F1
#
_cell.length_a   1.000
_cell.length_b   1.000
_cell.length_c   1.000
_cell.angle_alpha   90.00
_cell.angle_beta   90.00
_cell.angle_gamma   90.00
#
_symmetry.space_group_name_H-M   'P 1'
#
loop_
_entity.id
_entity.type
_entity.pdbx_description
1 polymer ?
#
loop_
_entity_poly.entity_id
_entity_poly.type
_entity_poly.pdbx_seq_one_letter_code
_entity_poly.pdbx_strand_id
1 'polypeptide(L)' 'MAVGAPLLCIAGQDSELASLVARYRIGRCFGADQLADMRCFVLEMVDHPEQLQELRSNSLNASLDFGVENAKRFIY' A
#
# COMPACT_ATOMS: atom_id res chain seq x y z
N MET A 1 -3.13 2.99 5.22
CA MET A 1 -2.65 2.68 6.58
C MET A 1 -2.43 3.96 7.38
N ALA A 2 -3.24 4.17 8.42
CA ALA A 2 -3.32 5.28 9.41
C ALA A 2 -3.16 6.75 8.94
N VAL A 3 -2.12 7.06 8.18
CA VAL A 3 -1.78 8.40 7.68
C VAL A 3 -2.26 8.67 6.24
N GLY A 4 -2.90 7.68 5.60
CA GLY A 4 -3.42 7.81 4.24
C GLY A 4 -2.34 7.94 3.16
N ALA A 5 -1.09 7.55 3.43
CA ALA A 5 -0.01 7.60 2.45
C ALA A 5 0.00 6.35 1.55
N PRO A 6 0.44 6.46 0.28
CA PRO A 6 0.78 5.32 -0.55
C PRO A 6 1.99 4.57 0.01
N LEU A 7 2.08 3.28 -0.30
CA LEU A 7 3.16 2.41 0.16
C LEU A 7 4.15 2.09 -0.96
N LEU A 8 5.43 2.19 -0.63
CA LEU A 8 6.53 1.56 -1.34
C LEU A 8 7.09 0.50 -0.41
N CYS A 9 6.91 -0.77 -0.76
CA CYS A 9 7.33 -1.89 0.06
C CYS A 9 8.48 -2.64 -0.59
N ILE A 10 9.42 -3.14 0.23
CA ILE A 10 10.50 -4.01 -0.23
C ILE A 10 10.31 -5.38 0.42
N ALA A 11 9.81 -6.34 -0.34
CA ALA A 11 9.53 -7.70 0.12
C ALA A 11 9.41 -8.66 -1.07
N GLY A 12 9.51 -9.97 -0.82
CA GLY A 12 9.23 -10.98 -1.85
C GLY A 12 7.78 -10.87 -2.35
N GLN A 13 7.55 -11.18 -3.62
CA GLN A 13 6.20 -11.11 -4.20
C GLN A 13 5.22 -12.12 -3.57
N ASP A 14 5.74 -13.21 -3.00
CA ASP A 14 4.94 -14.21 -2.27
C ASP A 14 4.64 -13.79 -0.82
N SER A 15 5.07 -12.60 -0.39
CA SER A 15 4.82 -12.13 0.97
C SER A 15 3.38 -11.70 1.17
N GLU A 16 2.86 -11.89 2.38
CA GLU A 16 1.54 -11.38 2.77
C GLU A 16 1.45 -9.86 2.60
N LEU A 17 2.57 -9.16 2.75
CA LEU A 17 2.65 -7.72 2.50
C LEU A 17 2.35 -7.37 1.04
N ALA A 18 2.90 -8.13 0.08
CA ALA A 18 2.61 -7.93 -1.34
C ALA A 18 1.13 -8.19 -1.65
N SER A 19 0.56 -9.26 -1.08
CA SER A 19 -0.87 -9.59 -1.18
C SER A 19 -1.75 -8.46 -0.63
N LEU A 20 -1.41 -7.89 0.52
CA LEU A 20 -2.17 -6.81 1.16
C LEU A 20 -2.11 -5.53 0.33
N VAL A 21 -0.92 -5.15 -0.14
CA VAL A 21 -0.72 -3.97 -0.98
C VAL A 21 -1.52 -4.08 -2.28
N ALA A 22 -1.52 -5.26 -2.91
CA ALA A 22 -2.29 -5.54 -4.13
C ALA A 22 -3.80 -5.55 -3.88
N ARG A 23 -4.25 -6.23 -2.82
CA ARG A 23 -5.67 -6.34 -2.44
C ARG A 23 -6.31 -4.98 -2.24
N TYR A 24 -5.66 -4.10 -1.49
CA TYR A 24 -6.20 -2.77 -1.21
C TYR A 24 -5.80 -1.72 -2.24
N ARG A 25 -4.91 -2.03 -3.19
CA ARG A 25 -4.37 -1.09 -4.19
C ARG A 25 -3.83 0.19 -3.52
N ILE A 26 -2.97 0.01 -2.54
CA ILE A 26 -2.45 1.09 -1.68
C ILE A 26 -0.98 1.43 -1.94
N GLY A 27 -0.39 0.86 -2.97
CA GLY A 27 1.02 1.05 -3.27
C GLY A 27 1.56 -0.02 -4.22
N ARG A 28 2.88 -0.18 -4.21
CA ARG A 28 3.58 -1.20 -4.99
C ARG A 28 4.65 -1.88 -4.12
N CYS A 29 4.80 -3.19 -4.32
CA CYS A 29 5.80 -4.00 -3.63
C CYS A 29 6.91 -4.38 -4.62
N PHE A 30 8.16 -4.27 -4.19
CA PHE A 30 9.35 -4.44 -5.02
C PHE A 30 10.30 -5.46 -4.38
N GLY A 31 10.99 -6.23 -5.21
CA GLY A 31 12.18 -6.97 -4.82
C GLY A 31 13.33 -6.03 -4.48
N ALA A 32 14.28 -6.50 -3.67
CA ALA A 32 15.42 -5.68 -3.23
C ALA A 32 16.34 -5.25 -4.38
N ASP A 33 16.36 -6.01 -5.48
CA ASP A 33 17.11 -5.76 -6.71
C ASP A 33 16.44 -4.74 -7.65
N GLN A 34 15.17 -4.37 -7.41
CA GLN A 34 14.37 -3.52 -8.31
C GLN A 34 14.52 -2.01 -8.05
N LEU A 35 15.75 -1.54 -7.81
CA LEU A 35 16.00 -0.14 -7.44
C LEU A 35 15.53 0.87 -8.52
N ALA A 36 15.69 0.52 -9.79
CA ALA A 36 15.24 1.37 -10.90
C ALA A 36 13.71 1.54 -10.91
N ASP A 37 12.97 0.46 -10.67
CA ASP A 37 11.51 0.48 -10.63
C ASP A 37 11.00 1.27 -9.43
N MET A 38 11.66 1.17 -8.27
CA MET A 38 11.34 1.99 -7.09
C MET A 38 11.50 3.48 -7.39
N ARG A 39 12.59 3.88 -8.07
CA ARG A 39 12.81 5.26 -8.49
C ARG A 39 11.73 5.71 -9.47
N CYS A 40 11.44 4.90 -10.49
CA CYS A 40 10.37 5.20 -11.45
C CYS A 40 9.06 5.44 -10.72
N PHE A 41 8.68 4.57 -9.79
CA PHE A 41 7.44 4.73 -9.04
C PHE A 41 7.38 6.03 -8.25
N VAL A 42 8.47 6.45 -7.60
CA VAL A 42 8.49 7.75 -6.92
C VAL A 42 8.28 8.91 -7.89
N LEU A 43 8.89 8.85 -9.08
CA LEU A 43 8.71 9.88 -10.11
C LEU A 43 7.28 9.84 -10.71
N GLU A 44 6.73 8.65 -10.97
CA GLU A 44 5.35 8.46 -11.41
C GLU A 44 4.36 9.16 -10.47
N MET A 45 4.58 9.07 -9.15
CA MET A 45 3.73 9.73 -8.14
C MET A 45 3.87 11.25 -8.11
N VAL A 46 4.99 11.80 -8.58
CA VAL A 46 5.19 13.25 -8.73
C VAL A 46 4.50 13.75 -10.00
N ASP A 47 4.66 13.01 -11.11
CA ASP A 47 4.08 13.37 -12.41
C ASP A 47 2.57 13.14 -12.50
N HIS A 48 2.02 12.17 -11.75
CA HIS A 48 0.60 11.78 -11.79
C HIS A 48 -0.08 11.94 -10.42
N PRO A 49 -0.38 13.19 -9.98
CA PRO A 49 -0.98 13.46 -8.69
C PRO A 49 -2.35 12.80 -8.49
N GLU A 50 -3.09 12.52 -9.58
CA GLU A 50 -4.35 11.79 -9.54
C GLU A 50 -4.17 10.33 -9.10
N GLN A 51 -3.13 9.65 -9.59
CA GLN A 51 -2.81 8.28 -9.17
C GLN A 51 -2.36 8.28 -7.72
N LEU A 52 -1.54 9.26 -7.33
CA LEU A 52 -1.15 9.46 -5.95
C LEU A 52 -2.37 9.64 -5.03
N GLN A 53 -3.35 10.43 -5.45
CA GLN A 53 -4.58 10.67 -4.68
C GLN A 53 -5.47 9.41 -4.59
N GLU A 54 -5.52 8.59 -5.65
CA GLU A 54 -6.20 7.30 -5.62
C GLU A 54 -5.58 6.38 -4.57
N LEU A 55 -4.26 6.20 -4.59
CA LEU A 55 -3.54 5.37 -3.62
C LEU A 55 -3.76 5.87 -2.18
N ARG A 56 -3.79 7.19 -1.98
CA ARG A 56 -4.09 7.79 -0.66
C ARG A 56 -5.50 7.45 -0.18
N SER A 57 -6.48 7.61 -1.06
CA SER A 57 -7.89 7.31 -0.77
C SER A 57 -8.09 5.83 -0.44
N ASN A 58 -7.48 4.94 -1.24
CA ASN A 58 -7.47 3.50 -0.99
C ASN A 58 -6.81 3.18 0.35
N SER A 59 -5.69 3.84 0.67
CA SER A 59 -4.94 3.66 1.91
C SER A 59 -5.76 4.07 3.14
N LEU A 60 -6.58 5.11 3.02
CA LEU A 60 -7.51 5.52 4.07
C LEU A 60 -8.65 4.50 4.22
N ASN A 61 -9.29 4.10 3.12
CA ASN A 61 -10.38 3.13 3.13
C ASN A 61 -9.93 1.78 3.71
N ALA A 62 -8.75 1.30 3.31
CA ALA A 62 -8.16 0.07 3.85
C ALA A 62 -7.97 0.13 5.37
N SER A 63 -7.72 1.30 5.95
CA SER A 63 -7.53 1.42 7.40
C SER A 63 -8.80 1.10 8.21
N LEU A 64 -9.99 1.23 7.60
CA LEU A 64 -11.27 0.89 8.23
C LEU A 64 -11.38 -0.61 8.51
N ASP A 65 -10.76 -1.45 7.66
CA ASP A 65 -10.78 -2.90 7.81
C ASP A 65 -9.92 -3.39 8.99
N PHE A 66 -9.02 -2.55 9.50
CA PHE A 66 -8.11 -2.87 10.61
C PHE A 66 -8.41 -2.06 11.88
N GLY A 67 -9.62 -1.49 11.99
CA GLY A 67 -10.07 -0.74 13.16
C GLY A 67 -10.40 -1.63 14.39
N VAL A 68 -10.55 -0.98 15.55
CA VAL A 68 -10.87 -1.63 16.84
C VAL A 68 -12.12 -2.50 16.75
N GLU A 69 -13.15 -2.06 16.04
CA GLU A 69 -14.39 -2.81 15.87
C GLU A 69 -14.19 -4.13 15.12
N ASN A 70 -13.31 -4.16 14.12
CA ASN A 70 -12.97 -5.40 13.42
C ASN A 70 -12.04 -6.28 14.27
N ALA A 71 -11.12 -5.70 15.04
CA ALA A 71 -10.26 -6.46 15.94
C ALA A 71 -11.07 -7.27 16.98
N LYS A 72 -12.16 -6.70 17.50
CA LYS A 72 -13.09 -7.39 18.42
C LYS A 72 -13.71 -8.66 17.84
N ARG A 73 -13.79 -8.81 16.51
CA ARG A 73 -14.34 -10.01 15.84
C ARG A 73 -13.41 -11.22 15.88
N PHE A 74 -12.13 -11.03 16.18
CA PHE A 74 -11.12 -12.09 16.25
C PHE A 74 -10.75 -12.48 17.69
N ILE A 75 -11.30 -11.78 18.68
CA ILE A 75 -11.09 -12.05 20.11
C ILE A 75 -12.38 -12.69 20.65
N TYR A 76 -12.66 -13.94 20.25
CA TYR A 76 -13.65 -14.83 20.86
C TYR A 76 -13.23 -16.28 20.67
#